data_AF-A0A0V0GVI8-F1
#
_entry.id   AF-A0A0V0GVI8-F1
#
_cell.length_a   1.000
_cell.length_b   1.000
_cell.length_c   1.000
_cell.angle_alpha   90.00
_cell.angle_beta   90.00
_cell.angle_gamma   90.00
#
_symmetry.space_group_name_H-M   'P 1'
#
loop_
_entity.id
_entity.type
_entity.pdbx_description
1 polymer ?
#
loop_
_entity_poly.entity_id
_entity_poly.type
_entity_poly.pdbx_seq_one_letter_code
_entity_poly.pdbx_strand_id
1 'polypeptide(L)' 'MMYGPTGAGKSYNMFGSSKQPGIVYRSLRDILGDGIEENDENNEKISVGTFVQVTVLVDI' A
#
# COMPACT_ATOMS: atom_id res chain seq x y z
N MET A 1 -9.21 11.85 -4.26
CA MET A 1 -8.28 12.38 -5.28
C MET A 1 -7.40 13.42 -4.61
N MET A 2 -6.09 13.39 -4.82
CA MET A 2 -5.14 14.31 -4.18
C MET A 2 -4.77 15.43 -5.16
N TYR A 3 -4.97 16.69 -4.76
CA TYR A 3 -4.73 17.86 -5.60
C TYR A 3 -3.52 18.67 -5.10
N GLY A 4 -2.92 19.46 -5.99
CA GLY A 4 -1.82 20.37 -5.68
C GLY A 4 -0.80 20.50 -6.81
N PRO A 5 0.08 21.51 -6.77
CA PRO A 5 1.15 21.69 -7.75
C PRO A 5 2.20 20.55 -7.69
N THR A 6 3.07 20.48 -8.69
CA THR A 6 4.23 19.56 -8.68
C THR A 6 5.12 19.91 -7.47
N GLY A 7 5.58 18.91 -6.73
CA GLY A 7 6.34 19.10 -5.49
C GLY A 7 5.51 19.16 -4.19
N ALA A 8 4.17 19.27 -4.26
CA ALA A 8 3.30 19.33 -3.08
C ALA A 8 3.12 17.98 -2.32
N GLY A 9 3.94 16.96 -2.62
CA GLY A 9 3.90 15.69 -1.90
C GLY A 9 2.73 14.75 -2.24
N LYS A 10 2.04 14.94 -3.38
CA LYS A 10 0.91 14.09 -3.79
C LYS A 10 1.27 12.59 -3.84
N SER A 11 2.38 12.26 -4.49
CA SER A 11 2.88 10.88 -4.59
C SER A 11 3.32 10.35 -3.22
N TYR A 12 3.88 11.20 -2.35
CA TYR A 12 4.25 10.82 -1.00
C TYR A 12 3.01 10.47 -0.15
N ASN A 13 1.91 11.20 -0.27
CA ASN A 13 0.70 10.81 0.48
C ASN A 13 -0.01 9.58 -0.13
N MET A 14 0.00 9.46 -1.47
CA MET A 14 -0.63 8.34 -2.17
C MET A 14 0.15 7.03 -1.95
N PHE A 15 1.45 7.03 -2.22
CA PHE A 15 2.27 5.82 -2.22
C PHE A 15 3.19 5.72 -1.00
N GLY A 16 3.59 6.86 -0.42
CA GLY A 16 4.49 6.88 0.72
C GLY A 16 5.94 6.65 0.36
N SER A 17 6.68 6.16 1.34
CA SER A 17 8.06 5.68 1.26
C SER A 17 8.12 4.31 1.95
N SER A 18 9.22 3.57 1.77
CA SER A 18 9.43 2.27 2.42
C SER A 18 9.31 2.33 3.96
N LYS A 19 9.59 3.49 4.57
CA LYS A 19 9.46 3.71 6.02
C LYS A 19 8.06 4.19 6.44
N GLN A 20 7.33 4.85 5.54
CA GLN A 20 6.05 5.48 5.84
C GLN A 20 5.08 5.22 4.69
N PRO A 21 4.32 4.11 4.74
CA PRO A 21 3.45 3.71 3.65
C PRO A 21 2.32 4.72 3.43
N GLY A 22 2.00 4.98 2.16
CA GLY A 22 0.94 5.89 1.76
C GLY A 22 -0.45 5.24 1.80
N ILE A 23 -1.45 6.03 1.45
CA ILE A 23 -2.86 5.63 1.49
C ILE A 23 -3.11 4.38 0.64
N VAL A 24 -2.51 4.28 -0.55
CA VAL A 24 -2.69 3.12 -1.45
C VAL A 24 -2.26 1.82 -0.76
N TYR A 25 -1.09 1.82 -0.11
CA TYR A 25 -0.58 0.63 0.58
C TYR A 25 -1.48 0.23 1.75
N ARG A 26 -1.95 1.21 2.53
CA ARG A 26 -2.86 0.94 3.65
C ARG A 26 -4.20 0.41 3.18
N SER A 27 -4.81 1.03 2.17
CA SER A 27 -6.06 0.55 1.59
C SER A 27 -5.94 -0.84 0.97
N LEU A 28 -4.84 -1.15 0.30
CA LEU A 28 -4.60 -2.50 -0.22
C LEU A 28 -4.43 -3.51 0.91
N ARG A 29 -3.71 -3.16 1.98
CA ARG A 29 -3.61 -3.98 3.19
C ARG A 29 -4.97 -4.19 3.83
N ASP A 30 -5.82 -3.17 3.90
CA ASP A 30 -7.15 -3.29 4.50
C ASP A 30 -8.07 -4.18 3.62
N ILE A 31 -7.96 -4.09 2.29
CA ILE A 31 -8.76 -4.90 1.35
C ILE A 31 -8.27 -6.36 1.29
N LEU A 32 -6.95 -6.58 1.35
CA LEU A 32 -6.32 -7.90 1.20
C LEU A 32 -6.03 -8.59 2.54
N GLY A 33 -6.08 -7.85 3.65
CA GLY A 33 -5.45 -8.21 4.92
C GLY A 33 -6.39 -8.19 6.12
N ASP A 34 -7.70 -8.36 5.91
CA ASP A 34 -8.69 -8.65 6.97
C ASP A 34 -8.48 -10.03 7.64
N GLY A 35 -7.27 -10.60 7.56
CA GLY A 35 -6.86 -11.89 8.13
C GLY A 35 -5.55 -11.84 8.90
N ILE A 36 -5.10 -10.65 9.30
CA ILE A 36 -3.84 -10.45 10.06
C ILE A 36 -4.14 -9.91 11.47
N GLU A 37 -5.29 -10.26 12.04
CA GLU A 37 -5.52 -10.15 13.48
C GLU A 37 -5.71 -11.56 14.05
N GLU A 38 -4.61 -12.06 14.62
CA GLU A 38 -4.51 -12.95 15.79
C GLU A 38 -5.60 -14.04 15.96
N ASN A 39 -5.19 -15.29 15.69
CA ASN A 39 -5.85 -16.57 16.05
C ASN A 39 -7.01 -17.06 15.17
N ASP A 40 -6.69 -17.69 14.02
CA ASP A 40 -7.47 -18.86 13.63
C ASP A 40 -6.61 -19.86 12.83
N GLU A 41 -6.53 -21.10 13.33
CA GLU A 41 -5.69 -22.18 12.79
C GLU A 41 -6.29 -22.86 11.54
N ASN A 42 -7.30 -22.25 10.90
CA ASN A 42 -8.01 -22.82 9.75
C ASN A 42 -8.28 -21.78 8.65
N ASN A 43 -7.25 -21.08 8.18
CA ASN A 43 -7.34 -20.40 6.90
C ASN A 43 -6.19 -20.77 5.96
N GLU A 44 -6.55 -21.61 5.00
CA GLU A 44 -5.70 -22.09 3.93
C GLU A 44 -5.12 -20.95 3.09
N LYS A 45 -3.83 -20.68 3.34
CA LYS A 45 -2.85 -20.14 2.38
C LYS A 45 -3.24 -18.83 1.68
N ILE A 46 -2.90 -17.72 2.33
CA ILE A 46 -2.10 -16.66 1.68
C ILE A 46 -0.98 -16.26 2.65
N SER A 47 -0.07 -17.19 2.94
CA SER A 47 1.14 -16.94 3.75
C SER A 47 2.27 -16.28 2.93
N VAL A 48 1.92 -15.57 1.85
CA VAL A 48 2.90 -14.96 0.94
C VAL A 48 2.85 -13.47 1.20
N GLY A 49 3.88 -12.94 1.89
CA GLY A 49 4.07 -11.51 2.06
C GLY A 49 3.83 -10.79 0.74
N THR A 50 2.68 -10.12 0.65
CA THR A 50 2.23 -9.50 -0.60
C THR A 50 2.98 -8.18 -0.73
N PHE A 51 4.18 -8.23 -1.29
CA PHE A 51 4.96 -7.05 -1.61
C PHE A 51 4.38 -6.41 -2.88
N VAL A 52 3.56 -5.38 -2.71
CA VAL A 52 3.05 -4.60 -3.85
C VAL A 52 4.13 -3.61 -4.28
N GLN A 53 4.86 -3.94 -5.34
CA GLN A 53 5.81 -3.03 -5.98
C GLN A 53 5.05 -2.03 -6.86
N VAL A 54 5.07 -0.76 -6.47
CA VAL A 54 4.51 0.33 -7.28
C VAL A 54 5.65 1.11 -7.92
N THR A 55 5.71 1.11 -9.25
CA THR A 55 6.65 1.94 -10.02
C THR A 55 5.87 3.03 -10.73
N VAL A 56 6.27 4.29 -10.51
CA VAL A 56 5.72 5.44 -11.24
C VAL A 56 6.71 5.79 -12.34
N LEU A 57 6.30 5.54 -13.58
CA LEU A 57 7.01 5.97 -14.77
C LEU A 57 6.84 7.48 -14.95
N VAL A 58 7.95 8.18 -15.14
CA VAL A 58 8.00 9.62 -15.42
C VAL A 58 8.42 9.71 -16.87
N ASP A 59 7.47 9.93 -17.78
CA ASP A 59 7.80 10.27 -19.16
C ASP A 59 8.36 11.71 -19.18
N ILE A 60 9.56 11.84 -19.76
CA ILE A 60 10.33 13.08 -19.91
C ILE A 60 9.71 13.99 -20.99
#